data_AF-A0A0D2M2H7-F1
#
_entry.id   AF-A0A0D2M2H7-F1
#
_cell.length_a   1.000
_cell.length_b   1.000
_cell.length_c   1.000
_cell.angle_alpha   90.00
_cell.angle_beta   90.00
_cell.angle_gamma   90.00
#
_symmetry.space_group_name_H-M   'P 1'
#
loop_
_entity.id
_entity.type
_entity.pdbx_description
1 polymer ?
#
loop_
_entity_poly.entity_id
_entity_poly.type
_entity_poly.pdbx_seq_one_letter_code
_entity_poly.pdbx_strand_id
1 'polypeptide(L)'
;MLAGRYPFPRPTTADGVGAMVRLMAACQYEVPEFLGLSEGCKGLLRRLLEPDPAARIGLEDVMQDPWFISHLPPGAHTMNSRALESDASPDAAAARAASEARIRSIVAAAVAGPGPQGCSWDGFSPEGQPHELGASVGPSEGQVGA
;
A
#
# COMPACT_ATOMS: atom_id res chain seq x y z
N MET A 1 1.94 -2.11 13.07
CA MET A 1 2.04 -0.87 13.85
C MET A 1 2.16 -1.16 15.33
N LEU A 2 1.11 -1.63 16.02
CA LEU A 2 1.15 -1.88 17.48
C LEU A 2 2.13 -3.00 17.88
N ALA A 3 1.94 -4.22 17.40
CA ALA A 3 2.78 -5.37 17.80
C ALA A 3 3.98 -5.64 16.87
N GLY A 4 4.17 -4.82 15.82
CA GLY A 4 5.21 -5.06 14.80
C GLY A 4 5.04 -6.32 13.93
N ARG A 5 3.97 -7.10 14.14
CA ARG A 5 3.66 -8.33 13.39
C ARG A 5 2.18 -8.37 12.98
N TYR A 6 1.86 -9.24 12.02
CA TYR A 6 0.48 -9.55 11.68
C TYR A 6 -0.20 -10.35 12.81
N PRO A 7 -1.51 -10.15 13.05
CA PRO A 7 -2.26 -10.93 14.02
C PRO A 7 -2.34 -12.41 13.64
N PHE A 8 -2.39 -12.69 12.33
CA PHE A 8 -2.37 -14.06 11.79
C PHE A 8 -1.05 -14.29 11.04
N PRO A 9 -0.29 -15.35 11.37
CA PRO A 9 0.98 -15.63 10.72
C PRO A 9 0.81 -15.90 9.24
N ARG A 10 1.71 -15.34 8.42
CA ARG A 10 1.75 -15.65 6.99
C ARG A 10 2.14 -17.12 6.80
N PRO A 11 1.40 -17.90 6.01
CA PRO A 11 1.76 -19.26 5.70
C PRO A 11 2.96 -19.32 4.76
N THR A 12 3.93 -20.17 5.07
CA THR A 12 5.09 -20.48 4.22
C THR A 12 4.86 -21.70 3.33
N THR A 13 3.85 -22.51 3.62
CA THR A 13 3.47 -23.71 2.87
C THR A 13 1.97 -23.69 2.53
N ALA A 14 1.55 -24.48 1.54
CA ALA A 14 0.14 -24.62 1.19
C ALA A 14 -0.72 -25.11 2.37
N ASP A 15 -0.20 -26.06 3.16
CA ASP A 15 -0.86 -26.55 4.38
C ASP A 15 -1.00 -25.48 5.46
N GLY A 16 -0.06 -24.54 5.51
CA GLY A 16 -0.09 -23.39 6.41
C GLY A 16 -1.27 -22.46 6.14
N VAL A 17 -1.75 -22.37 4.90
CA VAL A 17 -2.89 -21.50 4.55
C VAL A 17 -4.14 -21.95 5.31
N GLY A 18 -4.39 -23.26 5.33
CA GLY A 18 -5.51 -23.83 6.08
C GLY A 18 -5.41 -23.52 7.58
N ALA A 19 -4.21 -23.57 8.16
CA ALA A 19 -4.01 -23.22 9.56
C ALA A 19 -4.28 -21.73 9.84
N MET A 20 -3.79 -20.83 8.98
CA MET A 20 -4.04 -19.39 9.08
C MET A 20 -5.55 -19.07 9.00
N VAL A 21 -6.27 -19.66 8.05
CA VAL A 21 -7.72 -19.43 7.90
C VAL A 21 -8.50 -19.93 9.11
N ARG A 22 -8.10 -21.06 9.71
CA ARG A 22 -8.71 -21.55 10.97
C ARG A 22 -8.51 -20.58 12.13
N LEU A 23 -7.34 -19.98 12.25
CA LEU A 23 -7.07 -18.95 13.28
C LEU A 23 -7.92 -17.70 13.05
N MET A 24 -8.05 -17.25 11.81
CA MET A 24 -8.91 -16.13 11.43
C MET A 24 -10.38 -16.40 11.79
N ALA A 25 -10.90 -17.56 11.38
CA ALA A 25 -12.28 -17.95 11.66
C ALA A 25 -12.57 -18.09 13.16
N ALA A 26 -11.58 -18.48 13.95
CA ALA A 26 -11.69 -18.57 15.40
C ALA A 26 -11.34 -17.27 16.15
N CYS A 27 -10.99 -16.19 15.43
CA CYS A 27 -10.47 -14.93 15.99
C CYS A 27 -9.32 -15.14 16.99
N GLN A 28 -8.47 -16.14 16.75
CA GLN A 28 -7.35 -16.48 17.62
C GLN A 28 -6.12 -15.68 17.22
N TYR A 29 -5.89 -14.57 17.92
CA TYR A 29 -4.68 -13.76 17.83
C TYR A 29 -4.15 -13.43 19.23
N GLU A 30 -2.83 -13.29 19.35
CA GLU A 30 -2.18 -12.99 20.61
C GLU A 30 -1.61 -11.58 20.59
N VAL A 31 -1.96 -10.80 21.61
CA VAL A 31 -1.36 -9.49 21.86
C VAL A 31 -0.29 -9.66 22.94
N PRO A 32 1.00 -9.44 22.62
CA PRO A 32 2.05 -9.54 23.63
C PRO A 32 1.81 -8.62 24.83
N GLU A 33 2.02 -9.14 26.05
CA GLU A 33 1.83 -8.36 27.29
C GLU A 33 2.80 -7.17 27.40
N PHE A 34 4.01 -7.30 26.84
CA PHE A 34 5.03 -6.24 26.88
C PHE A 34 4.58 -4.93 26.20
N LEU A 35 3.54 -4.97 25.36
CA LEU A 35 3.01 -3.78 24.67
C LEU A 35 2.21 -2.87 25.60
N GLY A 36 1.73 -3.37 26.75
CA GLY A 36 0.94 -2.56 27.68
C GLY A 36 -0.28 -1.89 27.05
N LEU A 37 -0.94 -2.52 26.06
CA LEU A 37 -2.08 -1.92 25.37
C LEU A 37 -3.23 -1.66 26.36
N SER A 38 -3.85 -0.50 26.23
CA SER A 38 -5.06 -0.15 27.00
C SER A 38 -6.21 -1.11 26.68
N GLU A 39 -7.12 -1.31 27.64
CA GLU A 39 -8.29 -2.17 27.42
C GLU A 39 -9.20 -1.63 26.31
N GLY A 40 -9.28 -0.30 26.13
CA GLY A 40 -9.99 0.31 25.01
C GLY A 40 -9.41 -0.11 23.64
N CYS A 41 -8.08 -0.11 23.51
CA CYS A 41 -7.41 -0.58 22.29
C CYS A 41 -7.71 -2.07 22.02
N LYS A 42 -7.57 -2.91 23.03
CA LYS A 42 -7.84 -4.35 22.92
C LYS A 42 -9.31 -4.61 22.55
N GLY A 43 -10.24 -3.85 23.13
CA GLY A 43 -11.67 -3.91 22.82
C GLY A 43 -11.98 -3.50 21.37
N LEU A 44 -11.36 -2.43 20.88
CA LEU A 44 -11.51 -2.02 19.48
C LEU A 44 -10.94 -3.06 18.51
N LEU A 45 -9.76 -3.62 18.81
CA LEU A 45 -9.15 -4.68 17.99
C LEU A 45 -10.03 -5.93 17.89
N ARG A 46 -10.67 -6.36 18.99
CA ARG A 46 -11.59 -7.51 18.98
C ARG A 46 -12.76 -7.29 18.02
N ARG A 47 -13.38 -6.11 18.06
CA ARG A 47 -14.52 -5.77 17.18
C ARG A 47 -14.11 -5.59 15.72
N LEU A 48 -12.89 -5.11 15.45
CA LEU A 48 -12.36 -4.97 14.09
C LEU A 48 -12.01 -6.32 13.45
N LEU A 49 -11.47 -7.25 14.23
CA LEU A 49 -11.05 -8.59 13.77
C LEU A 49 -12.17 -9.64 13.89
N GLU A 50 -13.41 -9.21 14.12
CA GLU A 50 -14.58 -10.08 14.20
C GLU A 50 -14.75 -10.89 12.89
N PRO A 51 -14.79 -12.24 12.98
CA PRO A 51 -14.94 -13.11 11.81
C PRO A 51 -16.26 -12.88 11.05
N ASP A 52 -17.35 -12.64 11.77
CA ASP A 52 -18.65 -12.35 11.17
C ASP A 52 -18.69 -10.90 10.67
N PRO A 53 -18.79 -10.66 9.35
CA PRO A 53 -18.87 -9.31 8.81
C PRO A 53 -20.12 -8.54 9.26
N ALA A 54 -21.21 -9.23 9.64
CA ALA A 54 -22.43 -8.58 10.12
C ALA A 54 -22.29 -8.09 11.57
N ALA A 55 -21.49 -8.76 12.39
CA ALA A 55 -21.17 -8.36 13.76
C ALA A 55 -19.95 -7.44 13.86
N ARG A 56 -19.16 -7.32 12.79
CA ARG A 56 -17.98 -6.46 12.72
C ARG A 56 -18.38 -4.99 12.83
N ILE A 57 -17.60 -4.25 13.62
CA ILE A 57 -17.80 -2.79 13.79
C ILE A 57 -17.74 -2.05 12.46
N GLY A 58 -18.71 -1.15 12.25
CA GLY A 58 -18.75 -0.25 11.10
C GLY A 58 -17.70 0.86 11.19
N LEU A 59 -17.41 1.52 10.08
CA LEU A 59 -16.41 2.58 10.06
C LEU A 59 -16.86 3.80 10.90
N GLU A 60 -18.15 4.11 10.85
CA GLU A 60 -18.77 5.22 11.59
C GLU A 60 -18.61 5.03 13.10
N ASP A 61 -18.80 3.79 13.58
CA ASP A 61 -18.63 3.43 14.98
C ASP A 61 -17.15 3.45 15.39
N VAL A 62 -16.23 3.08 14.49
CA VAL A 62 -14.77 3.22 14.72
C VAL A 62 -14.39 4.68 14.87
N MET A 63 -14.92 5.57 14.02
CA MET A 63 -14.64 7.01 14.09
C MET A 63 -15.16 7.65 15.38
N GLN A 64 -16.22 7.09 15.96
CA GLN A 64 -16.81 7.54 17.23
C GLN A 64 -16.17 6.88 18.46
N ASP A 65 -15.26 5.92 18.29
CA ASP A 65 -14.71 5.17 19.40
C ASP A 65 -13.83 6.06 20.32
N PRO A 66 -14.00 6.00 21.66
CA PRO A 66 -13.23 6.82 22.58
C PRO A 66 -11.72 6.62 22.46
N TRP A 67 -11.27 5.39 22.15
CA TRP A 67 -9.86 5.12 21.95
C TRP A 67 -9.37 5.75 20.64
N PHE A 68 -10.19 5.74 19.58
CA PHE A 68 -9.86 6.37 18.31
C PHE A 68 -9.81 7.91 18.39
N ILE A 69 -10.73 8.54 19.12
CA ILE A 69 -10.78 10.00 19.27
C ILE A 69 -9.71 10.50 20.26
N SER A 70 -9.25 9.63 21.16
CA SER A 70 -8.22 10.02 22.13
C SER A 70 -6.95 10.48 21.43
N HIS A 71 -6.45 11.67 21.80
CA HIS A 71 -5.23 12.27 21.27
C HIS A 71 -5.25 12.63 19.77
N LEU A 72 -6.43 12.72 19.14
CA LEU A 72 -6.53 13.20 17.77
C LEU A 72 -6.27 14.72 17.70
N PRO A 73 -5.45 15.20 16.74
CA PRO A 73 -5.29 16.63 16.49
C PRO A 73 -6.62 17.32 16.14
N PRO A 74 -6.78 18.62 16.48
CA PRO A 74 -7.95 19.38 16.10
C PRO A 74 -8.16 19.34 14.58
N GLY A 75 -9.37 18.97 14.14
CA GLY A 75 -9.73 18.92 12.73
C GLY A 75 -9.32 17.63 11.99
N ALA A 76 -8.58 16.71 12.60
CA ALA A 76 -8.24 15.42 11.97
C ALA A 76 -9.51 14.61 11.63
N HIS A 77 -10.51 14.64 12.50
CA HIS A 77 -11.78 13.95 12.29
C HIS A 77 -12.61 14.52 11.12
N THR A 78 -12.42 15.79 10.77
CA THR A 78 -13.19 16.46 9.71
C THR A 78 -12.39 16.71 8.44
N MET A 79 -11.10 16.35 8.43
CA MET A 79 -10.20 16.60 7.31
C MET A 79 -10.67 15.93 6.02
N ASN A 80 -11.07 14.66 6.10
CA ASN A 80 -11.55 13.92 4.92
C ASN A 80 -12.84 14.54 4.37
N SER A 81 -13.78 14.89 5.24
CA SER A 81 -15.04 15.54 4.85
C SER A 81 -14.77 16.87 4.15
N ARG A 82 -13.89 17.70 4.72
CA ARG A 82 -13.49 18.99 4.13
C ARG A 82 -12.79 18.83 2.78
N ALA A 83 -11.94 17.81 2.64
CA ALA A 83 -11.29 17.52 1.37
C ALA A 83 -12.31 17.14 0.30
N LEU A 84 -13.25 16.25 0.63
CA LEU A 84 -14.33 15.86 -0.29
C LEU A 84 -15.26 17.04 -0.64
N GLU A 85 -15.59 17.90 0.32
CA GLU A 85 -16.34 19.13 0.08
C GLU A 85 -15.60 20.08 -0.86
N SER A 86 -14.27 20.22 -0.69
CA SER A 86 -13.46 21.04 -1.58
C SER A 86 -13.38 20.48 -3.00
N ASP A 87 -13.31 19.15 -3.14
CA ASP A 87 -13.34 18.45 -4.43
C ASP A 87 -14.72 18.53 -5.09
N ALA A 88 -15.80 18.60 -4.30
CA ALA A 88 -17.17 18.75 -4.77
C ALA A 88 -17.52 20.18 -5.22
N SER A 89 -16.62 21.14 -5.01
CA SER A 89 -16.80 22.51 -5.50
C SER A 89 -16.96 22.53 -7.03
N PRO A 90 -17.88 23.33 -7.59
CA PRO A 90 -18.09 23.39 -9.04
C PRO A 90 -16.82 23.76 -9.81
N ASP A 91 -15.97 24.62 -9.24
CA ASP A 91 -14.70 25.02 -9.85
C ASP A 91 -13.69 23.85 -9.86
N ALA A 92 -13.62 23.09 -8.77
CA ALA A 92 -12.76 21.91 -8.66
C ALA A 92 -13.24 20.78 -9.60
N ALA A 93 -14.55 20.57 -9.69
CA ALA A 93 -15.16 19.62 -10.61
C ALA A 93 -14.88 19.98 -12.08
N ALA A 94 -15.00 21.26 -12.45
CA ALA A 94 -14.68 21.73 -13.79
C ALA A 94 -13.18 21.56 -14.13
N ALA A 95 -12.29 21.91 -13.19
CA ALA A 95 -10.85 21.71 -13.36
C ALA A 95 -10.49 20.22 -13.52
N ARG A 96 -11.13 19.34 -12.73
CA ARG A 96 -10.96 17.89 -12.84
C ARG A 96 -11.44 17.36 -14.19
N ALA A 97 -12.63 17.75 -14.64
CA ALA A 97 -13.16 17.35 -15.94
C ALA A 97 -12.24 17.78 -17.10
N ALA A 98 -11.70 19.00 -17.03
CA ALA A 98 -10.74 19.49 -18.01
C ALA A 98 -9.42 18.67 -18.01
N SER A 99 -8.91 18.33 -16.81
CA SER A 99 -7.72 17.49 -16.67
C SER A 99 -7.95 16.07 -17.20
N GLU A 100 -9.09 15.46 -16.87
CA GLU A 100 -9.46 14.13 -17.36
C GLU A 100 -9.59 14.09 -18.89
N ALA A 101 -10.17 15.12 -19.50
CA ALA A 101 -10.24 15.24 -20.96
C ALA A 101 -8.84 15.32 -21.59
N ARG A 102 -7.90 16.05 -20.96
CA ARG A 102 -6.50 16.13 -21.40
C ARG A 102 -5.77 14.80 -21.25
N ILE A 103 -5.96 14.09 -20.15
CA ILE A 103 -5.38 12.75 -19.95
C ILE A 103 -5.90 11.80 -21.02
N ARG A 104 -7.22 11.80 -21.29
CA ARG A 104 -7.83 10.96 -22.33
C ARG A 104 -7.28 11.28 -23.72
N SER A 105 -7.02 12.55 -24.05
CA SER A 105 -6.44 12.90 -25.34
C SER A 105 -4.99 12.45 -25.48
N ILE A 106 -4.18 12.55 -24.42
CA ILE A 106 -2.81 12.02 -24.39
C ILE A 106 -2.80 10.50 -24.57
N VAL A 107 -3.67 9.79 -23.85
CA VAL A 107 -3.80 8.33 -23.95
C VAL A 107 -4.25 7.93 -25.36
N ALA A 108 -5.24 8.62 -25.94
CA ALA A 108 -5.71 8.35 -27.29
C ALA A 108 -4.62 8.59 -28.35
N ALA A 109 -3.84 9.67 -28.22
CA ALA A 109 -2.71 9.95 -29.10
C ALA A 109 -1.61 8.89 -28.99
N ALA A 110 -1.32 8.40 -27.77
CA ALA A 110 -0.35 7.33 -27.55
C ALA A 110 -0.78 6.00 -28.18
N VAL A 111 -2.09 5.72 -28.20
CA VAL A 111 -2.66 4.51 -28.86
C VAL A 111 -2.65 4.65 -30.40
N ALA A 112 -2.85 5.86 -30.93
CA ALA A 112 -2.93 6.11 -32.37
C ALA A 112 -1.56 6.35 -33.05
N GLY A 113 -0.53 6.69 -32.27
CA GLY A 113 0.83 6.81 -32.80
C GLY A 113 1.39 5.46 -33.27
N PRO A 114 2.39 5.45 -34.16
CA PRO A 114 3.11 4.22 -34.45
C PRO A 114 3.70 3.70 -33.13
N GLY A 115 3.36 2.46 -32.77
CA GLY A 115 3.86 1.80 -31.57
C GLY A 115 5.39 1.97 -31.48
N PRO A 116 5.97 2.05 -30.27
CA PRO A 116 7.33 2.53 -30.08
C PRO A 116 8.32 1.79 -30.98
N GLN A 117 8.75 2.45 -32.06
CA GLN A 117 9.92 2.07 -32.83
C GLN A 117 11.15 2.26 -31.94
N GLY A 118 11.43 1.29 -31.05
CA GLY A 118 12.65 1.26 -30.24
C GLY A 118 12.52 0.86 -28.77
N CYS A 119 11.33 0.59 -28.24
CA CYS A 119 11.20 -0.03 -26.91
C CYS A 119 10.59 -1.42 -27.04
N SER A 120 11.37 -2.33 -27.61
CA SER A 120 11.12 -3.75 -27.45
C SER A 120 11.40 -4.11 -25.99
N TRP A 121 10.42 -4.72 -25.32
CA TRP A 121 10.57 -5.33 -24.00
C TRP A 121 11.17 -6.76 -24.12
N ASP A 122 11.77 -7.10 -25.27
CA ASP A 122 12.33 -8.44 -25.56
C ASP A 122 13.67 -8.71 -24.83
N GLY A 123 13.93 -7.99 -23.74
CA GLY A 123 15.08 -8.19 -22.86
C GLY A 123 14.75 -8.97 -21.57
N PHE A 124 13.51 -9.43 -21.38
CA PHE A 124 13.17 -10.33 -20.28
C PHE A 124 13.16 -11.78 -20.78
N SER A 125 14.33 -12.42 -20.77
CA SER A 125 14.45 -13.87 -20.91
C SER A 125 14.42 -14.51 -19.52
N PRO A 126 13.44 -15.36 -19.18
CA PRO A 126 13.30 -15.94 -17.83
C PRO A 126 14.26 -17.11 -17.55
N GLU A 127 15.16 -17.45 -18.46
CA GLU A 127 16.13 -18.54 -18.31
C GLU A 127 17.56 -17.99 -18.44
N GLY A 128 18.34 -18.20 -17.37
CA GLY A 128 19.58 -17.49 -17.13
C GLY A 128 20.77 -17.89 -17.99
N GLN A 129 21.78 -17.03 -17.94
CA GLN A 129 23.20 -17.39 -17.85
C GLN A 129 24.00 -16.19 -17.32
N PRO A 130 24.95 -16.40 -16.40
CA PRO A 130 25.78 -15.32 -15.87
C PRO A 130 26.79 -14.92 -16.92
N HIS A 131 26.69 -13.69 -17.43
CA HIS A 131 27.74 -13.15 -18.30
C HIS A 131 28.94 -12.77 -17.45
N GLU A 132 29.98 -13.59 -17.55
CA GLU A 132 31.28 -13.36 -16.94
C GLU A 132 31.86 -12.03 -17.42
N LEU A 133 32.22 -11.15 -16.46
CA LEU A 133 33.00 -9.95 -16.73
C LEU A 133 34.45 -10.38 -16.99
N GLY A 134 34.70 -10.74 -18.25
CA GLY A 134 36.03 -10.97 -18.79
C GLY A 134 36.89 -9.73 -18.65
N ALA A 135 38.01 -9.91 -17.94
CA ALA A 135 39.07 -8.95 -17.77
C ALA A 135 39.66 -8.49 -19.13
N SER A 136 39.85 -7.18 -19.29
CA SER A 136 40.83 -6.63 -20.21
C SER A 136 41.61 -5.52 -19.52
N VAL A 137 42.74 -5.92 -18.94
CA VAL A 137 43.86 -5.04 -18.60
C VAL A 137 44.61 -4.71 -19.88
N GLY A 138 44.94 -3.44 -20.09
CA GLY A 138 45.94 -3.01 -21.08
C GLY A 138 46.15 -1.49 -21.09
N PRO A 139 47.38 -0.97 -21.26
CA PRO A 139 47.84 0.24 -20.59
C PRO A 139 47.93 1.47 -21.52
N SER A 140 47.95 2.67 -20.95
CA SER A 140 48.51 3.86 -21.63
C SER A 140 49.18 4.80 -20.63
N GLU A 141 50.50 4.79 -20.65
CA GLU A 141 51.40 5.74 -20.00
C GLU A 141 51.27 7.17 -20.56
N GLY A 142 51.57 8.15 -19.71
CA GLY A 142 52.24 9.40 -20.07
C GLY A 142 51.34 10.62 -20.35
N GLN A 143 51.34 11.62 -19.46
CA GLN A 143 52.23 12.79 -19.62
C GLN A 143 52.09 13.78 -18.44
N VAL A 144 53.26 14.15 -17.92
CA VAL A 144 53.64 15.20 -16.97
C VAL A 144 53.12 16.61 -17.30
N GLY A 145 52.92 17.44 -16.27
CA GLY A 145 52.75 18.88 -16.41
C GLY A 145 52.58 19.64 -15.09
N ALA A 146 53.72 20.05 -14.52
CA ALA A 146 54.04 21.13 -13.56
C ALA A 146 53.03 21.54 -12.47
#